data_AF-A0A1G7WS31-F1
#
_entry.id   AF-A0A1G7WS31-F1
#
_cell.length_a   1.000
_cell.length_b   1.000
_cell.length_c   1.000
_cell.angle_alpha   90.00
_cell.angle_beta   90.00
_cell.angle_gamma   90.00
#
_symmetry.space_group_name_H-M   'P 1'
#
loop_
_entity.id
_entity.type
_entity.pdbx_description
1 polymer ?
#
loop_
_entity_poly.entity_id
_entity_poly.type
_entity_poly.pdbx_seq_one_letter_code
_entity_poly.pdbx_strand_id
1 'polypeptide(L)'
;MSPSRGLLVLVSLASLTGCSDAVPGSATSAATADVGPLPGAVDGLGDLVVTDVPSGRPQVPDDELDPPAGPKSLADVAGYAEDADREEQVLTEYGYRWGWERFWGADEDLTSVFVDQFEGPDGAASYADDLARNDTDYYGGNPDRDPEHLPDGCATLTVEDPAEDTRLTGPAAFAWCAHGPFTVSVAVVSADTEDALAQVDDLVDQQLQRLPRG
;
A
#
# COMPACT_ATOMS: atom_id res chain seq x y z
N MET A 1 -73.46 22.43 -9.75
CA MET A 1 -72.16 22.76 -9.12
C MET A 1 -71.61 21.50 -8.47
N SER A 2 -70.54 20.97 -9.05
CA SER A 2 -69.60 19.92 -8.62
C SER A 2 -68.48 19.92 -9.66
N PRO A 3 -67.25 19.42 -9.41
CA PRO A 3 -66.60 18.87 -8.20
C PRO A 3 -65.27 19.65 -7.91
N SER A 4 -64.38 19.39 -6.94
CA SER A 4 -63.51 18.23 -6.66
C SER A 4 -62.66 18.58 -5.42
N ARG A 5 -62.66 17.74 -4.37
CA ARG A 5 -61.55 16.85 -3.92
C ARG A 5 -60.16 17.49 -3.71
N GLY A 6 -59.73 17.50 -2.45
CA GLY A 6 -58.33 17.62 -2.03
C GLY A 6 -58.13 16.94 -0.68
N LEU A 7 -57.64 15.70 -0.72
CA LEU A 7 -57.32 14.79 0.38
C LEU A 7 -56.06 15.31 1.12
N LEU A 8 -56.14 15.57 2.42
CA LEU A 8 -54.99 15.93 3.25
C LEU A 8 -54.69 14.76 4.21
N VAL A 9 -53.66 14.00 3.84
CA VAL A 9 -53.07 12.92 4.63
C VAL A 9 -52.13 13.56 5.65
N LEU A 10 -52.48 13.49 6.93
CA LEU A 10 -51.53 13.75 8.02
C LEU A 10 -50.67 12.49 8.21
N VAL A 11 -49.39 12.58 7.84
CA VAL A 11 -48.37 11.59 8.20
C VAL A 11 -47.75 12.02 9.53
N SER A 12 -47.93 11.15 10.52
CA SER A 12 -47.36 11.25 11.87
C SER A 12 -45.84 11.11 11.83
N LEU A 13 -45.11 12.19 12.14
CA LEU A 13 -43.67 12.14 12.43
C LEU A 13 -43.46 11.54 13.82
N ALA A 14 -43.07 10.26 13.86
CA ALA A 14 -42.58 9.61 15.05
C ALA A 14 -41.15 10.08 15.34
N SER A 15 -40.99 10.85 16.42
CA SER A 15 -39.71 11.28 16.96
C SER A 15 -38.93 10.08 17.51
N LEU A 16 -37.93 9.61 16.76
CA LEU A 16 -36.88 8.73 17.30
C LEU A 16 -35.80 9.61 17.94
N THR A 17 -35.99 9.94 19.22
CA THR A 17 -34.92 10.45 20.07
C THR A 17 -34.07 9.27 20.54
N GLY A 18 -33.15 8.82 19.68
CA GLY A 18 -32.09 7.91 20.06
C GLY A 18 -30.98 8.70 20.75
N CYS A 19 -30.90 8.59 22.08
CA CYS A 19 -29.75 9.04 22.85
C CYS A 19 -28.56 8.14 22.48
N SER A 20 -27.58 8.66 21.76
CA SER A 20 -26.24 8.07 21.70
C SER A 20 -25.45 8.59 22.90
N ASP A 21 -25.11 7.70 23.83
CA ASP A 21 -24.09 7.96 24.83
C ASP A 21 -22.77 8.23 24.10
N ALA A 22 -22.19 9.41 24.35
CA ALA A 22 -20.87 9.74 23.85
C ALA A 22 -19.84 8.85 24.59
N VAL A 23 -19.32 7.84 23.89
CA VAL A 23 -18.17 7.08 24.35
C VAL A 23 -17.00 8.04 24.50
N PRO A 24 -16.34 8.13 25.67
CA PRO A 24 -15.09 8.87 25.81
C PRO A 24 -13.97 8.08 25.11
N GLY A 25 -13.92 8.18 23.79
CA GLY A 25 -12.75 7.86 22.99
C GLY A 25 -12.01 9.18 22.75
N SER A 26 -10.77 9.29 23.22
CA SER A 26 -9.89 10.32 22.68
C SER A 26 -9.72 10.01 21.20
N ALA A 27 -10.14 10.91 20.32
CA ALA A 27 -9.75 10.82 18.92
C ALA A 27 -8.22 10.88 18.89
N THR A 28 -7.58 9.73 18.68
CA THR A 28 -6.16 9.69 18.33
C THR A 28 -6.03 10.48 17.04
N SER A 29 -5.24 11.55 17.06
CA SER A 29 -4.97 12.34 15.86
C SER A 29 -4.44 11.39 14.79
N ALA A 30 -5.08 11.38 13.61
CA ALA A 30 -4.52 10.75 12.43
C ALA A 30 -3.08 11.27 12.21
N ALA A 31 -2.19 10.38 11.78
CA ALA A 31 -0.74 10.54 11.79
C ALA A 31 -0.25 11.92 11.34
N THR A 32 0.85 12.39 11.95
CA THR A 32 1.48 13.71 11.81
C THR A 32 2.32 13.87 10.54
N ALA A 33 1.95 13.24 9.42
CA ALA A 33 2.67 13.43 8.17
C ALA A 33 2.56 14.90 7.74
N ASP A 34 3.71 15.53 7.48
CA ASP A 34 3.79 16.95 7.13
C ASP A 34 3.15 17.22 5.77
N VAL A 35 2.43 18.35 5.68
CA VAL A 35 2.02 18.91 4.39
C VAL A 35 3.27 19.55 3.77
N GLY A 36 4.00 18.76 2.99
CA GLY A 36 5.27 19.13 2.36
C GLY A 36 5.21 19.02 0.84
N PRO A 37 6.15 19.68 0.13
CA PRO A 37 6.25 19.51 -1.31
C PRO A 37 6.57 18.04 -1.63
N LEU A 38 5.89 17.51 -2.64
CA LEU A 38 6.25 16.21 -3.19
C LEU A 38 7.68 16.27 -3.77
N PRO A 39 8.45 15.16 -3.73
CA PRO A 39 9.71 15.07 -4.46
C PRO A 39 9.50 15.48 -5.92
N GLY A 40 10.47 16.21 -6.46
CA GLY A 40 10.49 16.62 -7.87
C GLY A 40 11.45 15.80 -8.73
N ALA A 41 12.16 14.85 -8.12
CA ALA A 41 13.14 13.97 -8.75
C ALA A 41 13.25 12.67 -7.95
N VAL A 42 13.71 11.59 -8.61
CA VAL A 42 13.79 10.25 -8.03
C VAL A 42 14.67 10.14 -6.79
N ASP A 43 15.80 10.87 -6.75
CA ASP A 43 16.69 10.87 -5.57
C ASP A 43 15.98 11.35 -4.30
N GLY A 44 15.03 12.28 -4.45
CA GLY A 44 14.23 12.77 -3.33
C GLY A 44 13.26 11.73 -2.78
N LEU A 45 12.96 10.66 -3.52
CA LEU A 45 12.15 9.54 -3.03
C LEU A 45 12.96 8.62 -2.12
N GLY A 46 14.25 8.39 -2.43
CA GLY A 46 15.14 7.55 -1.62
C GLY A 46 15.35 8.06 -0.18
N ASP A 47 15.27 9.38 0.02
CA ASP A 47 15.31 10.03 1.33
C ASP A 47 14.05 9.74 2.17
N LEU A 48 12.92 9.40 1.51
CA LEU A 48 11.65 9.10 2.17
C LEU A 48 11.50 7.61 2.50
N VAL A 49 12.26 6.73 1.87
CA VAL A 49 12.23 5.30 2.19
C VAL A 49 12.84 5.05 3.57
N VAL A 50 12.23 4.18 4.37
CA VAL A 50 12.76 3.75 5.68
C VAL A 50 14.22 3.29 5.55
N THR A 51 15.04 3.59 6.55
CA THR A 51 16.48 3.27 6.56
C THR A 51 16.78 1.99 7.32
N ASP A 52 15.95 1.70 8.31
CA ASP A 52 16.09 0.59 9.24
C ASP A 52 14.76 -0.16 9.28
N VAL A 53 14.83 -1.47 9.48
CA VAL A 53 13.67 -2.35 9.59
C VAL A 53 13.53 -2.89 11.02
N PRO A 54 12.32 -3.25 11.49
CA PRO A 54 12.08 -3.76 12.83
C PRO A 54 12.97 -4.95 13.22
N SER A 55 13.29 -5.83 12.27
CA SER A 55 14.18 -6.98 12.49
C SER A 55 15.64 -6.58 12.77
N GLY A 56 16.01 -5.32 12.58
CA GLY A 56 17.39 -4.82 12.77
C GLY A 56 18.38 -5.37 11.74
N ARG A 57 17.89 -5.94 10.63
CA ARG A 57 18.73 -6.50 9.57
C ARG A 57 19.50 -5.39 8.86
N PRO A 58 20.74 -5.68 8.41
CA PRO A 58 21.48 -4.72 7.60
C PRO A 58 20.78 -4.53 6.26
N GLN A 59 20.78 -3.28 5.78
CA GLN A 59 20.39 -2.98 4.41
C GLN A 59 21.35 -3.66 3.44
N VAL A 60 20.81 -4.25 2.37
CA VAL A 60 21.61 -4.69 1.23
C VAL A 60 21.94 -3.47 0.38
N PRO A 61 23.21 -3.23 0.02
CA PRO A 61 23.55 -2.15 -0.89
C PRO A 61 22.81 -2.27 -2.22
N ASP A 62 22.22 -1.18 -2.70
CA ASP A 62 21.34 -1.21 -3.87
C ASP A 62 22.03 -1.72 -5.15
N ASP A 63 23.35 -1.51 -5.26
CA ASP A 63 24.20 -1.92 -6.39
C ASP A 63 24.71 -3.38 -6.30
N GLU A 64 24.47 -4.06 -5.18
CA GLU A 64 24.79 -5.49 -5.00
C GLU A 64 23.66 -6.42 -5.46
N LEU A 65 22.49 -5.87 -5.82
CA LEU A 65 21.33 -6.61 -6.30
C LEU A 65 21.32 -6.69 -7.85
N ASP A 66 20.73 -7.76 -8.39
CA ASP A 66 20.54 -7.94 -9.83
C ASP A 66 19.07 -8.31 -10.14
N PRO A 67 18.29 -7.39 -10.73
CA PRO A 67 18.67 -6.03 -11.10
C PRO A 67 18.93 -5.13 -9.88
N PRO A 68 19.71 -4.03 -10.03
CA PRO A 68 19.97 -3.10 -8.92
C PRO A 68 18.67 -2.54 -8.34
N ALA A 69 18.64 -2.35 -7.02
CA ALA A 69 17.57 -1.63 -6.33
C ALA A 69 17.75 -0.11 -6.46
N GLY A 70 17.23 0.67 -5.53
CA GLY A 70 17.35 2.12 -5.53
C GLY A 70 16.38 2.78 -6.51
N PRO A 71 16.78 3.87 -7.20
CA PRO A 71 15.88 4.67 -8.03
C PRO A 71 15.36 3.89 -9.24
N LYS A 72 14.06 3.99 -9.51
CA LYS A 72 13.39 3.38 -10.67
C LYS A 72 12.75 4.41 -11.56
N SER A 73 13.11 4.38 -12.84
CA SER A 73 12.37 5.07 -13.88
C SER A 73 11.13 4.27 -14.29
N LEU A 74 10.29 4.88 -15.14
CA LEU A 74 9.15 4.19 -15.76
C LEU A 74 9.61 2.94 -16.53
N ALA A 75 10.69 3.07 -17.32
CA ALA A 75 11.20 1.96 -18.12
C ALA A 75 11.74 0.81 -17.26
N ASP A 76 12.31 1.12 -16.08
CA ASP A 76 12.81 0.10 -15.16
C ASP A 76 11.65 -0.75 -14.61
N VAL A 77 10.57 -0.11 -14.16
CA VAL A 77 9.38 -0.81 -13.64
C VAL A 77 8.64 -1.54 -14.74
N ALA A 78 8.44 -0.91 -15.91
CA ALA A 78 7.82 -1.56 -17.06
C ALA A 78 8.61 -2.81 -17.50
N GLY A 79 9.94 -2.78 -17.37
CA GLY A 79 10.82 -3.90 -17.69
C GLY A 79 10.62 -5.15 -16.84
N TYR A 80 9.88 -5.08 -15.73
CA TYR A 80 9.54 -6.26 -14.92
C TYR A 80 8.37 -7.06 -15.49
N ALA A 81 7.55 -6.46 -16.35
CA ALA A 81 6.42 -7.14 -16.97
C ALA A 81 6.86 -8.03 -18.15
N GLU A 82 6.06 -9.06 -18.45
CA GLU A 82 6.26 -9.90 -19.64
C GLU A 82 6.12 -9.11 -20.95
N ASP A 83 5.26 -8.07 -20.96
CA ASP A 83 5.05 -7.13 -22.06
C ASP A 83 5.36 -5.70 -21.58
N ALA A 84 6.63 -5.32 -21.65
CA ALA A 84 7.10 -4.02 -21.16
C ALA A 84 6.48 -2.83 -21.91
N ASP A 85 6.22 -2.94 -23.21
CA ASP A 85 5.60 -1.86 -23.99
C ASP A 85 4.15 -1.62 -23.53
N ARG A 86 3.44 -2.69 -23.17
CA ARG A 86 2.09 -2.60 -22.60
C ARG A 86 2.13 -2.02 -21.20
N GLU A 87 3.07 -2.46 -20.36
CA GLU A 87 3.20 -1.98 -18.98
C GLU A 87 3.56 -0.49 -18.94
N GLU A 88 4.46 -0.03 -19.81
CA GLU A 88 4.81 1.40 -19.93
C GLU A 88 3.57 2.25 -20.27
N GLN A 89 2.67 1.76 -21.13
CA GLN A 89 1.41 2.45 -21.43
C GLN A 89 0.52 2.54 -20.19
N VAL A 90 0.37 1.44 -19.44
CA VAL A 90 -0.46 1.39 -18.23
C VAL A 90 0.09 2.32 -17.14
N LEU A 91 1.40 2.26 -16.87
CA LEU A 91 2.07 3.15 -15.92
C LEU A 91 1.93 4.62 -16.32
N THR A 92 2.03 4.92 -17.61
CA THR A 92 1.77 6.28 -18.13
C THR A 92 0.33 6.71 -17.89
N GLU A 93 -0.66 5.83 -18.08
CA GLU A 93 -2.07 6.11 -17.81
C GLU A 93 -2.35 6.35 -16.32
N TYR A 94 -1.62 5.67 -15.42
CA TYR A 94 -1.65 5.95 -13.98
C TYR A 94 -0.92 7.26 -13.61
N GLY A 95 -0.16 7.85 -14.52
CA GLY A 95 0.67 9.02 -14.21
C GLY A 95 1.85 8.65 -13.31
N TYR A 96 2.44 7.46 -13.49
CA TYR A 96 3.66 7.06 -12.80
C TYR A 96 4.79 8.04 -13.08
N ARG A 97 5.55 8.42 -12.05
CA ARG A 97 6.68 9.35 -12.16
C ARG A 97 8.01 8.65 -11.99
N TRP A 98 8.20 8.02 -10.83
CA TRP A 98 9.41 7.28 -10.47
C TRP A 98 9.15 6.47 -9.20
N GLY A 99 10.01 5.50 -8.97
CA GLY A 99 9.95 4.58 -7.84
C GLY A 99 11.29 4.49 -7.13
N TRP A 100 11.28 3.87 -5.96
CA TRP A 100 12.48 3.54 -5.21
C TRP A 100 12.29 2.19 -4.53
N GLU A 101 13.28 1.30 -4.68
CA GLU A 101 13.30 0.00 -4.02
C GLU A 101 14.43 -0.07 -2.99
N ARG A 102 14.18 -0.71 -1.85
CA ARG A 102 15.21 -0.99 -0.85
C ARG A 102 14.98 -2.35 -0.22
N PHE A 103 16.08 -3.03 0.12
CA PHE A 103 16.09 -4.39 0.67
C PHE A 103 16.96 -4.50 1.92
N TRP A 104 16.59 -5.42 2.81
CA TRP A 104 17.34 -5.77 4.02
C TRP A 104 17.37 -7.29 4.21
N GLY A 105 18.48 -7.80 4.73
CA GLY A 105 18.66 -9.24 4.89
C GLY A 105 18.97 -9.97 3.58
N ALA A 106 18.95 -11.30 3.62
CA ALA A 106 19.23 -12.16 2.48
C ALA A 106 18.51 -13.51 2.63
N ASP A 107 18.31 -14.20 1.50
CA ASP A 107 17.74 -15.55 1.43
C ASP A 107 16.40 -15.68 2.21
N GLU A 108 16.35 -16.59 3.18
CA GLU A 108 15.18 -17.01 3.99
C GLU A 108 14.56 -15.91 4.86
N ASP A 109 15.05 -14.69 4.75
CA ASP A 109 14.91 -13.69 5.80
C ASP A 109 15.10 -12.28 5.23
N LEU A 110 14.41 -12.05 4.09
CA LEU A 110 14.43 -10.85 3.27
C LEU A 110 13.29 -9.91 3.62
N THR A 111 13.57 -8.61 3.68
CA THR A 111 12.57 -7.55 3.75
C THR A 111 12.77 -6.60 2.57
N SER A 112 11.69 -6.18 1.91
CA SER A 112 11.74 -5.14 0.88
C SER A 112 10.67 -4.08 1.11
N VAL A 113 11.01 -2.84 0.77
CA VAL A 113 10.09 -1.70 0.79
C VAL A 113 10.26 -0.95 -0.52
N PHE A 114 9.16 -0.85 -1.27
CA PHE A 114 9.07 -0.10 -2.51
C PHE A 114 8.15 1.10 -2.30
N VAL A 115 8.56 2.25 -2.82
CA VAL A 115 7.75 3.46 -2.83
C VAL A 115 7.68 3.96 -4.27
N ASP A 116 6.48 4.17 -4.76
CA ASP A 116 6.21 4.64 -6.11
C ASP A 116 5.43 5.96 -6.07
N GLN A 117 5.86 6.95 -6.83
CA GLN A 117 5.22 8.26 -6.89
C GLN A 117 4.46 8.46 -8.20
N PHE A 118 3.26 9.02 -8.09
CA PHE A 118 2.33 9.28 -9.18
C PHE A 118 2.01 10.77 -9.31
N GLU A 119 1.36 11.16 -10.40
CA GLU A 119 0.82 12.51 -10.59
C GLU A 119 -0.32 12.84 -9.61
N GLY A 120 -1.06 11.83 -9.17
CA GLY A 120 -2.21 11.99 -8.29
C GLY A 120 -2.63 10.69 -7.61
N PRO A 121 -3.58 10.78 -6.66
CA PRO A 121 -3.97 9.66 -5.82
C PRO A 121 -4.68 8.53 -6.56
N ASP A 122 -5.44 8.83 -7.62
CA ASP A 122 -6.18 7.81 -8.37
C ASP A 122 -5.23 6.82 -9.07
N GLY A 123 -4.08 7.32 -9.57
CA GLY A 123 -3.05 6.51 -10.19
C GLY A 123 -2.36 5.58 -9.18
N ALA A 124 -1.97 6.14 -8.03
CA ALA A 124 -1.38 5.38 -6.93
C ALA A 124 -2.33 4.29 -6.40
N ALA A 125 -3.62 4.61 -6.25
CA ALA A 125 -4.63 3.65 -5.82
C ALA A 125 -4.84 2.52 -6.85
N SER A 126 -4.89 2.86 -8.14
CA SER A 126 -5.03 1.87 -9.21
C SER A 126 -3.84 0.93 -9.26
N TYR A 127 -2.62 1.47 -9.14
CA TYR A 127 -1.40 0.69 -9.12
C TYR A 127 -1.31 -0.25 -7.91
N ALA A 128 -1.66 0.25 -6.70
CA ALA A 128 -1.70 -0.57 -5.49
C ALA A 128 -2.69 -1.75 -5.60
N ASP A 129 -3.88 -1.50 -6.15
CA ASP A 129 -4.90 -2.55 -6.33
C ASP A 129 -4.45 -3.62 -7.34
N ASP A 130 -3.81 -3.20 -8.43
CA ASP A 130 -3.27 -4.10 -9.44
C ASP A 130 -2.06 -4.90 -8.94
N LEU A 131 -1.17 -4.32 -8.14
CA LEU A 131 -0.12 -5.07 -7.47
C LEU A 131 -0.71 -6.13 -6.54
N ALA A 132 -1.64 -5.74 -5.66
CA ALA A 132 -2.29 -6.68 -4.75
C ALA A 132 -3.01 -7.81 -5.49
N ARG A 133 -3.64 -7.52 -6.64
CA ARG A 133 -4.27 -8.52 -7.50
C ARG A 133 -3.25 -9.43 -8.17
N ASN A 134 -2.23 -8.87 -8.82
CA ASN A 134 -1.22 -9.63 -9.56
C ASN A 134 -0.39 -10.53 -8.62
N ASP A 135 0.02 -10.01 -7.46
CA ASP A 135 0.80 -10.78 -6.49
C ASP A 135 -0.05 -11.87 -5.82
N THR A 136 -1.35 -11.63 -5.62
CA THR A 136 -2.29 -12.69 -5.21
C THR A 136 -2.37 -13.80 -6.24
N ASP A 137 -2.49 -13.44 -7.53
CA ASP A 137 -2.56 -14.42 -8.61
C ASP A 137 -1.23 -15.21 -8.72
N TYR A 138 -0.09 -14.55 -8.49
CA TYR A 138 1.24 -15.14 -8.60
C TYR A 138 1.62 -16.03 -7.41
N TYR A 139 1.49 -15.54 -6.18
CA TYR A 139 1.85 -16.30 -4.97
C TYR A 139 0.73 -17.24 -4.52
N GLY A 140 -0.49 -17.03 -5.00
CA GLY A 140 -1.68 -17.72 -4.55
C GLY A 140 -2.19 -17.18 -3.22
N GLY A 141 -3.49 -17.35 -2.98
CA GLY A 141 -4.15 -16.96 -1.73
C GLY A 141 -5.36 -16.06 -1.97
N ASN A 142 -5.84 -15.46 -0.89
CA ASN A 142 -6.90 -14.45 -0.95
C ASN A 142 -6.49 -13.29 -0.03
N PRO A 143 -6.17 -12.11 -0.58
CA PRO A 143 -5.68 -11.00 0.19
C PRO A 143 -6.79 -10.48 1.11
N ASP A 144 -6.39 -9.99 2.29
CA ASP A 144 -7.23 -9.13 3.08
C ASP A 144 -7.21 -7.74 2.43
N ARG A 145 -8.37 -7.27 1.96
CA ARG A 145 -8.51 -6.00 1.23
C ARG A 145 -8.90 -4.84 2.16
N ASP A 146 -9.14 -5.12 3.43
CA ASP A 146 -9.49 -4.14 4.46
C ASP A 146 -8.89 -4.55 5.83
N PRO A 147 -7.55 -4.71 5.91
CA PRO A 147 -6.89 -5.19 7.11
C PRO A 147 -7.06 -4.21 8.28
N GLU A 148 -7.59 -4.69 9.41
CA GLU A 148 -8.00 -3.86 10.56
C GLU A 148 -6.86 -3.02 11.18
N HIS A 149 -5.61 -3.38 10.92
CA HIS A 149 -4.41 -2.74 11.49
C HIS A 149 -3.74 -1.73 10.56
N LEU A 150 -4.16 -1.64 9.29
CA LEU A 150 -3.61 -0.69 8.32
C LEU A 150 -4.66 0.36 7.91
N PRO A 151 -4.22 1.50 7.34
CA PRO A 151 -5.14 2.51 6.83
C PRO A 151 -5.99 2.03 5.65
N ASP A 152 -7.12 2.72 5.45
CA ASP A 152 -7.96 2.56 4.24
C ASP A 152 -7.10 2.64 2.96
N GLY A 153 -7.37 1.73 2.02
CA GLY A 153 -6.61 1.65 0.77
C GLY A 153 -5.34 0.79 0.84
N CYS A 154 -5.17 0.05 1.93
CA CYS A 154 -4.20 -1.03 2.04
C CYS A 154 -4.84 -2.40 1.77
N ALA A 155 -4.05 -3.33 1.23
CA ALA A 155 -4.35 -4.75 1.19
C ALA A 155 -3.14 -5.54 1.69
N THR A 156 -3.37 -6.71 2.29
CA THR A 156 -2.31 -7.63 2.73
C THR A 156 -2.50 -9.04 2.18
N LEU A 157 -1.42 -9.79 2.08
CA LEU A 157 -1.41 -11.21 1.73
C LEU A 157 -0.40 -11.93 2.61
N THR A 158 -0.76 -13.10 3.14
CA THR A 158 0.17 -14.01 3.81
C THR A 158 0.31 -15.29 3.00
N VAL A 159 1.53 -15.80 2.89
CA VAL A 159 1.89 -17.03 2.17
C VAL A 159 2.61 -17.94 3.17
N GLU A 160 1.98 -19.02 3.60
CA GLU A 160 2.57 -19.95 4.59
C GLU A 160 3.52 -20.95 3.93
N ASP A 161 3.08 -21.59 2.86
CA ASP A 161 3.84 -22.58 2.08
C ASP A 161 4.03 -22.07 0.65
N PRO A 162 5.10 -21.29 0.35
CA PRO A 162 5.32 -20.77 -0.99
C PRO A 162 5.54 -21.90 -2.01
N ALA A 163 4.99 -21.75 -3.22
CA ALA A 163 5.21 -22.71 -4.30
C ALA A 163 6.66 -22.67 -4.81
N GLU A 164 7.18 -23.81 -5.28
CA GLU A 164 8.59 -23.97 -5.71
C GLU A 164 8.98 -23.07 -6.91
N ASP A 165 8.00 -22.63 -7.69
CA ASP A 165 8.18 -21.70 -8.81
C ASP A 165 8.08 -20.22 -8.41
N THR A 166 7.81 -19.94 -7.13
CA THR A 166 7.97 -18.61 -6.54
C THR A 166 9.42 -18.43 -6.08
N ARG A 167 9.88 -17.18 -6.03
CA ARG A 167 11.22 -16.84 -5.47
C ARG A 167 11.23 -16.75 -3.94
N LEU A 168 10.13 -17.10 -3.27
CA LEU A 168 10.04 -17.08 -1.82
C LEU A 168 10.68 -18.32 -1.23
N THR A 169 11.59 -18.11 -0.29
CA THR A 169 12.37 -19.16 0.38
C THR A 169 11.75 -19.62 1.70
N GLY A 170 10.63 -19.02 2.11
CA GLY A 170 9.92 -19.34 3.35
C GLY A 170 8.60 -18.58 3.48
N PRO A 171 7.92 -18.72 4.63
CA PRO A 171 6.71 -17.97 4.94
C PRO A 171 6.88 -16.47 4.73
N ALA A 172 5.87 -15.82 4.15
CA ALA A 172 5.94 -14.41 3.81
C ALA A 172 4.64 -13.65 4.08
N ALA A 173 4.76 -12.35 4.25
CA ALA A 173 3.65 -11.41 4.27
C ALA A 173 3.95 -10.21 3.35
N PHE A 174 2.89 -9.65 2.79
CA PHE A 174 2.92 -8.53 1.87
C PHE A 174 1.89 -7.50 2.27
N ALA A 175 2.18 -6.23 1.98
CA ALA A 175 1.21 -5.15 1.99
C ALA A 175 1.36 -4.24 0.77
N TRP A 176 0.25 -3.76 0.25
CA TRP A 176 0.19 -2.74 -0.81
C TRP A 176 -0.77 -1.64 -0.38
N CYS A 177 -0.28 -0.42 -0.26
CA CYS A 177 -1.02 0.70 0.29
C CYS A 177 -0.96 1.92 -0.63
N ALA A 178 -2.10 2.53 -0.89
CA ALA A 178 -2.17 3.85 -1.50
C ALA A 178 -2.15 4.94 -0.42
N HIS A 179 -1.31 5.96 -0.58
CA HIS A 179 -1.20 7.09 0.34
C HIS A 179 -0.98 8.41 -0.39
N GLY A 180 -2.07 9.15 -0.64
CA GLY A 180 -1.99 10.34 -1.49
C GLY A 180 -1.46 9.94 -2.87
N PRO A 181 -0.45 10.64 -3.43
CA PRO A 181 0.13 10.30 -4.72
C PRO A 181 1.19 9.17 -4.65
N PHE A 182 1.24 8.39 -3.58
CA PHE A 182 2.22 7.32 -3.40
C PHE A 182 1.57 5.95 -3.32
N THR A 183 2.23 4.95 -3.88
CA THR A 183 2.02 3.54 -3.54
C THR A 183 3.19 3.08 -2.68
N VAL A 184 2.90 2.33 -1.62
CA VAL A 184 3.89 1.64 -0.78
C VAL A 184 3.65 0.16 -0.88
N SER A 185 4.68 -0.60 -1.23
CA SER A 185 4.65 -2.06 -1.26
C SER A 185 5.71 -2.59 -0.30
N VAL A 186 5.31 -3.47 0.62
CA VAL A 186 6.20 -4.09 1.61
C VAL A 186 6.11 -5.60 1.46
N ALA A 187 7.25 -6.28 1.47
CA ALA A 187 7.32 -7.73 1.56
C ALA A 187 8.27 -8.13 2.69
N VAL A 188 7.89 -9.13 3.48
CA VAL A 188 8.71 -9.71 4.55
C VAL A 188 8.65 -11.22 4.43
N VAL A 189 9.81 -11.86 4.31
CA VAL A 189 10.00 -13.30 4.51
C VAL A 189 10.51 -13.51 5.93
N SER A 190 9.92 -14.48 6.64
CA SER A 190 10.25 -14.79 8.05
C SER A 190 10.09 -16.30 8.31
N ALA A 191 10.33 -16.71 9.56
CA ALA A 191 10.16 -18.09 10.01
C ALA A 191 8.70 -18.56 10.01
N ASP A 192 7.74 -17.64 10.15
CA ASP A 192 6.30 -17.88 10.05
C ASP A 192 5.54 -16.62 9.59
N THR A 193 4.28 -16.79 9.21
CA THR A 193 3.43 -15.72 8.67
C THR A 193 2.96 -14.72 9.71
N GLU A 194 2.89 -15.08 10.99
CA GLU A 194 2.49 -14.17 12.06
C GLU A 194 3.59 -13.12 12.31
N ASP A 195 4.84 -13.58 12.44
CA ASP A 195 6.01 -12.72 12.55
C ASP A 195 6.25 -11.87 11.29
N ALA A 196 5.96 -12.42 10.10
CA ALA A 196 6.06 -11.67 8.86
C ALA A 196 5.00 -10.55 8.78
N LEU A 197 3.74 -10.86 9.12
CA LEU A 197 2.64 -9.89 9.08
C LEU A 197 2.84 -8.76 10.10
N ALA A 198 3.27 -9.08 11.32
CA ALA A 198 3.56 -8.08 12.33
C ALA A 198 4.65 -7.09 11.89
N GLN A 199 5.69 -7.58 11.20
CA GLN A 199 6.73 -6.73 10.64
C GLN A 199 6.23 -5.88 9.46
N VAL A 200 5.36 -6.44 8.61
CA VAL A 200 4.71 -5.69 7.54
C VAL A 200 3.90 -4.52 8.12
N ASP A 201 3.10 -4.76 9.16
CA ASP A 201 2.29 -3.72 9.79
C ASP A 201 3.15 -2.57 10.35
N ASP A 202 4.19 -2.92 11.11
CA ASP A 202 5.13 -1.94 11.66
C ASP A 202 5.88 -1.15 10.57
N LEU A 203 6.24 -1.80 9.47
CA LEU A 203 6.95 -1.17 8.35
C LEU A 203 6.06 -0.25 7.54
N VAL A 204 4.81 -0.65 7.28
CA VAL A 204 3.84 0.19 6.58
C VAL A 204 3.60 1.46 7.41
N ASP A 205 3.34 1.36 8.71
CA ASP A 205 3.15 2.55 9.56
C ASP A 205 4.38 3.48 9.53
N GLN A 206 5.58 2.93 9.70
CA GLN A 206 6.83 3.70 9.63
C GLN A 206 7.05 4.36 8.27
N GLN A 207 6.77 3.64 7.17
CA GLN A 207 6.96 4.16 5.83
C GLN A 207 5.94 5.26 5.51
N LEU A 208 4.66 5.08 5.86
CA LEU A 208 3.62 6.07 5.63
C LEU A 208 3.85 7.36 6.42
N GLN A 209 4.41 7.29 7.62
CA GLN A 209 4.77 8.47 8.41
C GLN A 209 5.85 9.35 7.77
N ARG A 210 6.65 8.80 6.85
CA ARG A 210 7.69 9.53 6.12
C ARG A 210 7.18 10.24 4.86
N LEU A 211 6.01 9.87 4.35
CA LEU A 211 5.53 10.38 3.06
C LEU A 211 4.78 11.72 3.24
N PRO A 212 5.07 12.74 2.41
CA PRO A 212 4.28 13.96 2.38
C PRO A 212 2.89 13.67 1.81
N ARG A 213 1.85 14.33 2.34
CA ARG A 213 0.47 14.10 1.88
C ARG A 213 0.11 14.83 0.57
N GLY A 214 0.95 15.77 0.12
CA GLY A 214 0.70 16.62 -1.05
C GLY A 214 -0.19 17.82 -0.75
#